data_AF-A0A1E3BH63-F1
#
_entry.id   AF-A0A1E3BH63-F1
#
_cell.length_a   1.000
_cell.length_b   1.000
_cell.length_c   1.000
_cell.angle_alpha   90.00
_cell.angle_beta   90.00
_cell.angle_gamma   90.00
#
_symmetry.space_group_name_H-M   'P 1'
#
loop_
_entity.id
_entity.type
_entity.pdbx_description
1 polymer ?
#
loop_
_entity_poly.entity_id
_entity_poly.type
_entity_poly.pdbx_seq_one_letter_code
_entity_poly.pdbx_strand_id
1 'polypeptide(L)'
;MYRQPFAPPPAQSPPLHHPVPQHVSTVPMMRSPPPPAPQQPQMAGYGNPYQPSPMQGGSGTYNPGFGGFINDPTAQMGFQVGKTAMAAGQEYMEQNFNRYVSIPALKHYFNVSNSYVLNKLLLVLFPWRHKPWSRQQARLTAATPGPNGQISQQQYSSMFLPPRDDLNSPDMYIPVMALVTYILLTSMLAGFRGNFHPELLGSTTTTAIAIILFEILVLKMAMYILTINNESQLLDLVAYSGYKFVGIIATLVTAEILTPGKGTGGWIGWVVFIYTFLANAFFLLRSLKYVLLPDSTSDASMRTGSMHTVARSQRNRRMQFLFIYSYIIQFIFMWVLSLSEALWALGVAAKFAIPAATASELVRSGRLRQPRLFDNTFYTTALGVSRPKPFAMADIDVKIAQWKLVEVGRVVLIRRGPYTGKLAVIVEIVDHRRVLVDGPSGEEQKIVPRHVLPLAHATLTHFTIPKLPRAAGTGPVKKLWANNEIDAKWAKSNYAQKTERADRRKNLTDFERFKVLRLRKQARYEVQKSLAKAKAAAPKA
;
A
#
# COMPACT_ATOMS: atom_id res chain seq x y z
N MET A 1 -16.58 -76.04 -56.95
CA MET A 1 -16.21 -76.38 -55.56
C MET A 1 -14.72 -76.08 -55.39
N TYR A 2 -14.38 -74.93 -54.79
CA TYR A 2 -13.01 -74.50 -54.55
C TYR A 2 -12.51 -75.05 -53.21
N ARG A 3 -11.34 -75.69 -53.20
CA ARG A 3 -10.64 -76.18 -52.00
C ARG A 3 -9.40 -75.28 -51.78
N GLN A 4 -9.31 -74.67 -50.60
CA GLN A 4 -8.22 -73.78 -50.18
C GLN A 4 -6.93 -74.56 -49.87
N PRO A 5 -5.73 -74.05 -50.20
CA PRO A 5 -4.48 -74.48 -49.59
C PRO A 5 -4.08 -73.58 -48.41
N PHE A 6 -3.59 -74.23 -47.36
CA PHE A 6 -3.18 -73.70 -46.06
C PHE A 6 -1.78 -73.07 -46.13
N ALA A 7 -1.58 -71.87 -45.56
CA ALA A 7 -0.29 -71.20 -45.41
C ALA A 7 0.05 -71.02 -43.91
N PRO A 8 1.29 -71.32 -43.46
CA PRO A 8 1.67 -71.22 -42.05
C PRO A 8 1.94 -69.77 -41.59
N PRO A 9 1.81 -69.47 -40.29
CA PRO A 9 1.94 -68.10 -39.76
C PRO A 9 3.41 -67.66 -39.62
N PRO A 10 3.73 -66.36 -39.80
CA PRO A 10 5.07 -65.84 -39.57
C PRO A 10 5.38 -65.62 -38.08
N ALA A 11 6.61 -65.95 -37.69
CA ALA A 11 7.16 -65.78 -36.35
C ALA A 11 7.33 -64.30 -35.98
N GLN A 12 6.83 -63.89 -34.81
CA GLN A 12 7.04 -62.56 -34.23
C GLN A 12 8.32 -62.57 -33.39
N SER A 13 9.28 -61.70 -33.72
CA SER A 13 10.35 -61.34 -32.79
C SER A 13 9.90 -60.18 -31.88
N PRO A 14 10.33 -60.14 -30.61
CA PRO A 14 9.94 -59.08 -29.68
C PRO A 14 10.68 -57.75 -29.98
N PRO A 15 10.02 -56.58 -29.79
CA PRO A 15 10.62 -55.29 -30.10
C PRO A 15 11.64 -54.85 -29.05
N LEU A 16 12.78 -54.31 -29.49
CA LEU A 16 13.76 -53.63 -28.63
C LEU A 16 13.21 -52.27 -28.17
N HIS A 17 13.08 -52.09 -26.85
CA HIS A 17 12.79 -50.80 -26.25
C HIS A 17 14.06 -49.95 -26.14
N HIS A 18 14.08 -48.79 -26.82
CA HIS A 18 14.96 -47.69 -26.46
C HIS A 18 14.14 -46.59 -25.74
N PRO A 19 14.68 -45.94 -24.70
CA PRO A 19 13.93 -44.92 -23.97
C PRO A 19 13.77 -43.65 -24.81
N VAL A 20 12.53 -43.18 -24.91
CA VAL A 20 12.15 -41.91 -25.55
C VAL A 20 12.20 -40.78 -24.51
N PRO A 21 12.93 -39.67 -24.74
CA PRO A 21 12.90 -38.51 -23.86
C PRO A 21 11.55 -37.77 -23.93
N GLN A 22 10.91 -37.52 -22.79
CA GLN A 22 9.60 -36.84 -22.69
C GLN A 22 9.65 -35.32 -22.53
N HIS A 23 10.78 -34.64 -22.80
CA HIS A 23 10.85 -33.18 -22.67
C HIS A 23 11.29 -32.52 -23.98
N VAL A 24 10.35 -31.83 -24.63
CA VAL A 24 10.63 -30.97 -25.78
C VAL A 24 11.25 -29.67 -25.26
N SER A 25 12.53 -29.46 -25.56
CA SER A 25 13.20 -28.17 -25.33
C SER A 25 12.90 -27.26 -26.52
N THR A 26 12.04 -26.26 -26.34
CA THR A 26 11.78 -25.23 -27.36
C THR A 26 12.96 -24.27 -27.44
N VAL A 27 13.84 -24.49 -28.43
CA VAL A 27 14.86 -23.52 -28.82
C VAL A 27 14.18 -22.40 -29.62
N PRO A 28 14.41 -21.12 -29.30
CA PRO A 28 13.89 -20.00 -30.11
C PRO A 28 14.43 -20.08 -31.55
N MET A 29 13.52 -20.21 -32.51
CA MET A 29 13.85 -20.12 -33.95
C MET A 29 14.33 -18.71 -34.29
N MET A 30 15.64 -18.53 -34.47
CA MET A 30 16.18 -17.33 -35.11
C MET A 30 15.89 -17.42 -36.61
N ARG A 31 15.04 -16.51 -37.11
CA ARG A 31 14.69 -16.40 -38.52
C ARG A 31 15.82 -15.67 -39.26
N SER A 32 16.41 -16.30 -40.26
CA SER A 32 17.39 -15.66 -41.16
C SER A 32 16.73 -14.57 -42.03
N PRO A 33 17.47 -13.52 -42.44
CA PRO A 33 16.94 -12.49 -43.32
C PRO A 33 16.77 -13.02 -44.75
N PRO A 34 15.77 -12.54 -45.51
CA PRO A 34 15.46 -13.06 -46.84
C PRO A 34 16.52 -12.64 -47.89
N PRO A 35 16.72 -13.42 -48.97
CA PRO A 35 17.69 -13.12 -50.02
C PRO A 35 17.21 -11.96 -50.92
N PRO A 36 18.13 -11.19 -51.54
CA PRO A 36 17.78 -10.08 -52.43
C PRO A 36 17.29 -10.61 -53.79
N ALA A 37 16.16 -10.10 -54.26
CA ALA A 37 15.62 -10.38 -55.58
C ALA A 37 16.27 -9.49 -56.67
N PRO A 38 16.43 -9.99 -57.91
CA PRO A 38 17.12 -9.28 -58.98
C PRO A 38 16.30 -8.14 -59.58
N GLN A 39 17.00 -7.04 -59.90
CA GLN A 39 16.51 -5.87 -60.63
C GLN A 39 16.31 -6.20 -62.12
N GLN A 40 15.14 -5.88 -62.68
CA GLN A 40 14.92 -5.64 -64.11
C GLN A 40 13.77 -4.62 -64.33
N PRO A 41 13.74 -3.91 -65.49
CA PRO A 41 13.61 -2.45 -65.52
C PRO A 41 12.21 -1.89 -65.82
N GLN A 42 12.10 -0.59 -65.52
CA GLN A 42 10.96 0.31 -65.67
C GLN A 42 10.29 0.26 -67.06
N MET A 43 8.95 0.27 -67.07
CA MET A 43 8.17 0.95 -68.11
C MET A 43 7.16 1.90 -67.48
N ALA A 44 7.11 3.10 -68.06
CA ALA A 44 6.31 4.25 -67.64
C ALA A 44 4.83 4.08 -68.03
N GLY A 45 3.93 4.52 -67.15
CA GLY A 45 2.50 4.69 -67.40
C GLY A 45 1.97 5.92 -66.65
N TYR A 46 1.22 6.77 -67.35
CA TYR A 46 0.97 8.20 -67.08
C TYR A 46 -0.47 8.43 -66.52
N GLY A 47 -0.62 9.35 -65.54
CA GLY A 47 -1.88 10.04 -65.14
C GLY A 47 -2.88 9.25 -64.28
N ASN A 48 -3.69 9.81 -63.37
CA ASN A 48 -4.00 11.19 -62.96
C ASN A 48 -4.62 11.16 -61.51
N PRO A 49 -4.70 12.30 -60.80
CA PRO A 49 -4.98 12.40 -59.37
C PRO A 49 -6.47 12.59 -59.10
N TYR A 50 -7.00 11.97 -58.04
CA TYR A 50 -8.11 12.45 -57.19
C TYR A 50 -8.60 11.26 -56.33
N GLN A 51 -8.14 11.15 -55.07
CA GLN A 51 -9.03 10.72 -53.99
C GLN A 51 -8.46 11.08 -52.59
N PRO A 52 -9.29 11.61 -51.68
CA PRO A 52 -8.83 12.25 -50.45
C PRO A 52 -8.58 11.25 -49.31
N SER A 53 -7.54 11.54 -48.53
CA SER A 53 -7.17 10.85 -47.29
C SER A 53 -8.22 11.04 -46.18
N PRO A 54 -8.66 9.98 -45.48
CA PRO A 54 -9.35 10.14 -44.21
C PRO A 54 -8.33 10.43 -43.09
N MET A 55 -8.40 11.65 -42.55
CA MET A 55 -7.92 11.97 -41.21
C MET A 55 -8.58 11.04 -40.19
N GLN A 56 -7.79 10.40 -39.33
CA GLN A 56 -8.30 9.83 -38.08
C GLN A 56 -7.72 10.59 -36.89
N GLY A 57 -8.65 11.10 -36.09
CA GLY A 57 -8.46 12.08 -35.03
C GLY A 57 -7.72 11.55 -33.82
N GLY A 58 -7.04 12.48 -33.15
CA GLY A 58 -6.28 12.23 -31.95
C GLY A 58 -7.14 12.05 -30.70
N SER A 59 -6.61 11.27 -29.77
CA SER A 59 -6.94 11.35 -28.35
C SER A 59 -5.71 11.87 -27.61
N GLY A 60 -5.86 13.04 -26.98
CA GLY A 60 -4.79 13.79 -26.37
C GLY A 60 -4.09 13.07 -25.21
N THR A 61 -2.77 13.19 -25.18
CA THR A 61 -1.97 13.04 -23.98
C THR A 61 -1.05 14.25 -23.88
N TYR A 62 -1.16 14.97 -22.77
CA TYR A 62 -0.36 16.14 -22.42
C TYR A 62 1.15 15.81 -22.52
N ASN A 63 1.85 16.48 -23.43
CA ASN A 63 3.30 16.42 -23.58
C ASN A 63 3.92 17.65 -22.87
N PRO A 64 4.76 17.49 -21.83
CA PRO A 64 5.59 18.61 -21.37
C PRO A 64 6.66 18.86 -22.44
N GLY A 65 6.69 20.08 -22.98
CA GLY A 65 7.58 20.47 -24.07
C GLY A 65 9.06 20.19 -23.80
N PHE A 66 9.59 19.19 -24.49
CA PHE A 66 11.03 18.95 -24.63
C PHE A 66 11.34 18.69 -26.12
N GLY A 67 11.09 19.71 -26.95
CA GLY A 67 11.42 19.69 -28.37
C GLY A 67 12.93 19.91 -28.56
N GLY A 68 13.67 18.85 -28.87
CA GLY A 68 15.09 18.97 -29.26
C GLY A 68 15.96 17.74 -28.97
N PHE A 69 15.57 16.84 -28.07
CA PHE A 69 16.40 15.68 -27.67
C PHE A 69 16.06 14.36 -28.39
N ILE A 70 15.00 14.31 -29.21
CA ILE A 70 14.44 13.06 -29.76
C ILE A 70 15.05 12.65 -31.11
N ASN A 71 15.90 13.48 -31.71
CA ASN A 71 16.49 13.20 -33.03
C ASN A 71 17.81 12.40 -33.00
N ASP A 72 18.32 12.04 -31.82
CA ASP A 72 19.51 11.18 -31.73
C ASP A 72 19.07 9.69 -31.87
N PRO A 73 19.55 8.95 -32.89
CA PRO A 73 19.25 7.52 -33.08
C PRO A 73 19.50 6.68 -31.83
N THR A 74 20.47 7.10 -31.02
CA THR A 74 20.83 6.45 -29.76
C THR A 74 19.78 6.69 -28.67
N ALA A 75 19.13 7.86 -28.65
CA ALA A 75 18.04 8.18 -27.74
C ALA A 75 16.74 7.46 -28.14
N GLN A 76 16.49 7.29 -29.43
CA GLN A 76 15.38 6.47 -29.93
C GLN A 76 15.58 4.99 -29.60
N MET A 77 16.79 4.44 -29.80
CA MET A 77 17.12 3.06 -29.42
C MET A 77 17.07 2.89 -27.89
N GLY A 78 17.56 3.85 -27.11
CA GLY A 78 17.47 3.84 -25.64
C GLY A 78 16.03 3.89 -25.14
N PHE A 79 15.15 4.64 -25.80
CA PHE A 79 13.72 4.69 -25.48
C PHE A 79 12.99 3.40 -25.89
N GLN A 80 13.36 2.81 -27.03
CA GLN A 80 12.80 1.54 -27.48
C GLN A 80 13.25 0.38 -26.59
N VAL A 81 14.53 0.28 -26.26
CA VAL A 81 15.05 -0.69 -25.27
C VAL A 81 14.45 -0.43 -23.89
N GLY A 82 14.28 0.83 -23.49
CA GLY A 82 13.60 1.21 -22.25
C GLY A 82 12.15 0.73 -22.22
N LYS A 83 11.40 0.93 -23.31
CA LYS A 83 10.04 0.40 -23.48
C LYS A 83 10.00 -1.13 -23.46
N THR A 84 10.93 -1.79 -24.15
CA THR A 84 10.95 -3.26 -24.26
C THR A 84 11.37 -3.91 -22.93
N ALA A 85 12.33 -3.32 -22.21
CA ALA A 85 12.73 -3.78 -20.89
C ALA A 85 11.64 -3.53 -19.83
N MET A 86 10.92 -2.41 -19.93
CA MET A 86 9.77 -2.13 -19.06
C MET A 86 8.59 -3.06 -19.36
N ALA A 87 8.32 -3.34 -20.64
CA ALA A 87 7.30 -4.29 -21.06
C ALA A 87 7.64 -5.73 -20.62
N ALA A 88 8.89 -6.18 -20.83
CA ALA A 88 9.35 -7.49 -20.35
C ALA A 88 9.31 -7.57 -18.81
N GLY A 89 9.59 -6.47 -18.11
CA GLY A 89 9.45 -6.39 -16.66
C GLY A 89 8.00 -6.46 -16.18
N GLN A 90 7.09 -5.77 -16.88
CA GLN A 90 5.65 -5.87 -16.62
C GLN A 90 5.14 -7.28 -16.89
N GLU A 91 5.51 -7.89 -18.02
CA GLU A 91 5.08 -9.23 -18.41
C GLU A 91 5.64 -10.31 -17.47
N TYR A 92 6.90 -10.18 -17.04
CA TYR A 92 7.47 -11.06 -16.01
C TYR A 92 6.75 -10.91 -14.65
N MET A 93 6.42 -9.68 -14.25
CA MET A 93 5.67 -9.45 -13.02
C MET A 93 4.25 -10.01 -13.14
N GLU A 94 3.57 -9.75 -14.26
CA GLU A 94 2.24 -10.26 -14.54
C GLU A 94 2.21 -11.79 -14.53
N GLN A 95 3.13 -12.49 -15.19
CA GLN A 95 3.12 -13.95 -15.19
C GLN A 95 3.31 -14.58 -13.80
N ASN A 96 4.17 -14.01 -12.96
CA ASN A 96 4.44 -14.54 -11.61
C ASN A 96 3.38 -14.13 -10.57
N PHE A 97 2.89 -12.89 -10.65
CA PHE A 97 1.93 -12.34 -9.68
C PHE A 97 0.48 -12.71 -10.04
N ASN A 98 0.12 -12.73 -11.32
CA ASN A 98 -1.22 -13.09 -11.80
C ASN A 98 -1.57 -14.56 -11.49
N ARG A 99 -0.57 -15.42 -11.26
CA ARG A 99 -0.78 -16.80 -10.78
C ARG A 99 -1.44 -16.84 -9.39
N TYR A 100 -1.22 -15.82 -8.57
CA TYR A 100 -1.75 -15.75 -7.20
C TYR A 100 -2.84 -14.69 -7.05
N VAL A 101 -2.72 -13.55 -7.75
CA VAL A 101 -3.60 -12.40 -7.64
C VAL A 101 -3.71 -11.68 -8.98
N SER A 102 -4.91 -11.63 -9.57
CA SER A 102 -5.13 -10.91 -10.82
C SER A 102 -5.19 -9.39 -10.61
N ILE A 103 -4.16 -8.68 -11.09
CA ILE A 103 -4.04 -7.22 -11.01
C ILE A 103 -5.26 -6.50 -11.63
N PRO A 104 -5.83 -6.95 -12.78
CA PRO A 104 -7.04 -6.34 -13.33
C PRO A 104 -8.26 -6.47 -12.40
N ALA A 105 -8.39 -7.59 -11.69
CA ALA A 105 -9.47 -7.78 -10.71
C ALA A 105 -9.28 -6.86 -9.51
N LEU A 106 -8.06 -6.70 -8.98
CA LEU A 106 -7.82 -5.75 -7.89
C LEU A 106 -8.17 -4.31 -8.28
N LYS A 107 -7.80 -3.90 -9.50
CA LYS A 107 -8.15 -2.57 -10.02
C LYS A 107 -9.66 -2.32 -9.99
N HIS A 108 -10.48 -3.35 -10.18
CA HIS A 108 -11.93 -3.26 -10.08
C HIS A 108 -12.38 -2.85 -8.66
N TYR A 109 -11.86 -3.48 -7.60
CA TYR A 109 -12.23 -3.20 -6.19
C TYR A 109 -11.76 -1.84 -5.66
N PHE A 110 -10.76 -1.23 -6.30
CA PHE A 110 -10.23 0.10 -5.93
C PHE A 110 -10.77 1.24 -6.81
N ASN A 111 -11.63 0.96 -7.80
CA ASN A 111 -12.27 1.99 -8.61
C ASN A 111 -13.42 2.66 -7.85
N VAL A 112 -13.07 3.65 -7.01
CA VAL A 112 -13.96 4.27 -6.03
C VAL A 112 -14.02 5.79 -6.23
N SER A 113 -15.18 6.41 -5.98
CA SER A 113 -15.38 7.87 -6.00
C SER A 113 -15.71 8.42 -4.60
N ASN A 114 -15.50 9.73 -4.38
CA ASN A 114 -15.81 10.36 -3.08
C ASN A 114 -17.30 10.29 -2.73
N SER A 115 -18.18 10.47 -3.73
CA SER A 115 -19.63 10.36 -3.55
C SER A 115 -20.04 8.92 -3.22
N TYR A 116 -19.41 7.93 -3.85
CA TYR A 116 -19.61 6.53 -3.49
C TYR A 116 -19.23 6.28 -2.04
N VAL A 117 -18.04 6.73 -1.59
CA VAL A 117 -17.58 6.48 -0.22
C VAL A 117 -18.58 6.99 0.81
N LEU A 118 -19.07 8.22 0.64
CA LEU A 118 -20.06 8.79 1.56
C LEU A 118 -21.36 7.98 1.59
N ASN A 119 -21.90 7.64 0.42
CA ASN A 119 -23.12 6.82 0.34
C ASN A 119 -22.91 5.41 0.90
N LYS A 120 -21.73 4.83 0.71
CA LYS A 120 -21.37 3.50 1.20
C LYS A 120 -21.20 3.49 2.71
N LEU A 121 -20.58 4.52 3.29
CA LEU A 121 -20.50 4.69 4.74
C LEU A 121 -21.89 4.83 5.37
N LEU A 122 -22.78 5.60 4.74
CA LEU A 122 -24.18 5.71 5.18
C LEU A 122 -24.90 4.36 5.08
N LEU A 123 -24.63 3.57 4.04
CA LEU A 123 -25.20 2.24 3.88
C LEU A 123 -24.69 1.27 4.97
N VAL A 124 -23.39 1.29 5.29
CA VAL A 124 -22.81 0.42 6.33
C VAL A 124 -23.32 0.78 7.73
N LEU A 125 -23.48 2.07 8.02
CA LEU A 125 -24.00 2.54 9.31
C LEU A 125 -25.52 2.46 9.43
N PHE A 126 -26.25 2.64 8.32
CA PHE A 126 -27.71 2.64 8.27
C PHE A 126 -28.28 1.70 7.20
N PRO A 127 -27.98 0.38 7.26
CA PRO A 127 -28.31 -0.55 6.19
C PRO A 127 -29.81 -0.77 6.01
N TRP A 128 -30.63 -0.62 7.06
CA TRP A 128 -32.10 -0.74 6.98
C TRP A 128 -32.75 0.27 6.02
N ARG A 129 -32.09 1.38 5.68
CA ARG A 129 -32.61 2.37 4.72
C ARG A 129 -32.38 1.98 3.25
N HIS A 130 -31.54 0.98 2.99
CA HIS A 130 -31.10 0.64 1.63
C HIS A 130 -32.03 -0.36 0.92
N LYS A 131 -32.43 -0.01 -0.30
CA LYS A 131 -33.18 -0.85 -1.25
C LYS A 131 -32.81 -0.36 -2.67
N PRO A 132 -32.49 -1.21 -3.67
CA PRO A 132 -32.34 -2.68 -3.72
C PRO A 132 -30.95 -3.20 -3.33
N TRP A 133 -30.82 -4.49 -3.00
CA TRP A 133 -29.56 -5.15 -2.56
C TRP A 133 -28.87 -6.00 -3.65
N SER A 134 -29.49 -6.12 -4.82
CA SER A 134 -28.94 -6.86 -5.96
C SER A 134 -27.80 -6.07 -6.60
N ARG A 135 -26.72 -6.77 -6.97
CA ARG A 135 -25.61 -6.18 -7.72
C ARG A 135 -25.97 -5.98 -9.18
N GLN A 136 -25.51 -4.87 -9.75
CA GLN A 136 -25.68 -4.57 -11.17
C GLN A 136 -24.56 -5.22 -11.98
N GLN A 137 -24.90 -5.74 -13.15
CA GLN A 137 -23.95 -6.39 -14.07
C GLN A 137 -23.92 -5.62 -15.39
N ALA A 138 -22.72 -5.32 -15.88
CA ALA A 138 -22.51 -4.84 -17.23
C ALA A 138 -22.36 -6.03 -18.17
N ARG A 139 -23.10 -6.02 -19.28
CA ARG A 139 -22.87 -6.92 -20.40
C ARG A 139 -21.83 -6.29 -21.32
N LEU A 140 -20.60 -6.77 -21.25
CA LEU A 140 -19.55 -6.38 -22.20
C LEU A 140 -19.60 -7.31 -23.41
N THR A 141 -19.77 -6.73 -24.59
CA THR A 141 -19.65 -7.41 -25.89
C THR A 141 -18.21 -7.33 -26.36
N ALA A 142 -17.42 -8.36 -26.07
CA ALA A 142 -16.11 -8.52 -26.71
C ALA A 142 -16.32 -9.15 -28.10
N ALA A 143 -16.15 -8.36 -29.15
CA ALA A 143 -16.02 -8.88 -30.51
C ALA A 143 -14.52 -9.10 -30.79
N THR A 144 -14.08 -10.35 -30.77
CA THR A 144 -12.72 -10.70 -31.21
C THR A 144 -12.75 -10.79 -32.74
N PRO A 145 -12.02 -9.93 -33.49
CA PRO A 145 -11.92 -10.10 -34.92
C PRO A 145 -11.09 -11.35 -35.19
N GLY A 146 -11.64 -12.32 -35.93
CA GLY A 146 -10.85 -13.43 -36.44
C GLY A 146 -9.81 -12.95 -37.45
N PRO A 147 -8.74 -13.73 -37.70
CA PRO A 147 -7.66 -13.38 -38.64
C PRO A 147 -8.14 -13.00 -40.07
N ASN A 148 -9.36 -13.36 -40.45
CA ASN A 148 -9.95 -13.12 -41.77
C ASN A 148 -11.14 -12.13 -41.75
N GLY A 149 -11.30 -11.31 -40.71
CA GLY A 149 -12.40 -10.33 -40.64
C GLY A 149 -13.80 -10.92 -40.42
N GLN A 150 -13.91 -12.24 -40.21
CA GLN A 150 -15.16 -12.86 -39.76
C GLN A 150 -15.31 -12.75 -38.23
N ILE A 151 -16.49 -12.32 -37.79
CA ILE A 151 -16.87 -12.15 -36.38
C ILE A 151 -17.13 -13.54 -35.77
N SER A 152 -16.12 -14.13 -35.15
CA SER A 152 -16.26 -15.38 -34.40
C SER A 152 -16.79 -15.10 -32.99
N GLN A 153 -17.99 -15.64 -32.70
CA GLN A 153 -18.64 -15.83 -31.40
C GLN A 153 -18.54 -14.67 -30.38
N GLN A 154 -19.63 -13.91 -30.23
CA GLN A 154 -19.81 -12.93 -29.16
C GLN A 154 -19.70 -13.64 -27.79
N GLN A 155 -18.53 -13.56 -27.14
CA GLN A 155 -18.36 -14.06 -25.78
C GLN A 155 -18.84 -12.99 -24.81
N TYR A 156 -20.09 -13.12 -24.38
CA TYR A 156 -20.68 -12.28 -23.35
C TYR A 156 -19.99 -12.59 -22.01
N SER A 157 -19.14 -11.70 -21.50
CA SER A 157 -18.71 -11.75 -20.10
C SER A 157 -19.60 -10.81 -19.28
N SER A 158 -20.49 -11.36 -18.48
CA SER A 158 -21.24 -10.60 -17.48
C SER A 158 -20.28 -10.23 -16.34
N MET A 159 -19.80 -8.98 -16.33
CA MET A 159 -18.93 -8.48 -15.26
C MET A 159 -19.74 -7.56 -14.36
N PHE A 160 -19.64 -7.73 -13.05
CA PHE A 160 -20.27 -6.81 -12.09
C PHE A 160 -19.77 -5.38 -12.32
N LEU A 161 -20.61 -4.38 -12.06
CA LEU A 161 -20.20 -2.97 -12.12
C LEU A 161 -19.18 -2.67 -11.01
N PRO A 162 -18.19 -1.80 -11.27
CA PRO A 162 -17.23 -1.40 -10.25
C PRO A 162 -17.90 -0.57 -9.14
N PRO A 163 -17.26 -0.44 -7.96
CA PRO A 163 -17.72 0.38 -6.83
C PRO A 163 -18.20 1.76 -7.22
N ARG A 164 -17.47 2.46 -8.10
CA ARG A 164 -17.88 3.77 -8.61
C ARG A 164 -19.33 3.82 -9.12
N ASP A 165 -19.78 2.77 -9.78
CA ASP A 165 -21.03 2.76 -10.56
C ASP A 165 -22.14 1.93 -9.88
N ASP A 166 -21.82 1.00 -8.97
CA ASP A 166 -22.80 0.23 -8.19
C ASP A 166 -22.51 0.28 -6.68
N LEU A 167 -23.45 0.86 -5.91
CA LEU A 167 -23.36 0.96 -4.45
C LEU A 167 -23.33 -0.42 -3.74
N ASN A 168 -23.90 -1.46 -4.32
CA ASN A 168 -23.92 -2.81 -3.73
C ASN A 168 -22.62 -3.59 -3.99
N SER A 169 -21.80 -3.14 -4.94
CA SER A 169 -20.56 -3.82 -5.27
C SER A 169 -19.54 -3.68 -4.13
N PRO A 170 -18.73 -4.72 -3.86
CA PRO A 170 -17.73 -4.70 -2.80
C PRO A 170 -16.51 -3.85 -3.19
N ASP A 171 -16.04 -3.01 -2.27
CA ASP A 171 -14.77 -2.30 -2.40
C ASP A 171 -13.75 -2.72 -1.33
N MET A 172 -12.47 -2.64 -1.67
CA MET A 172 -11.35 -2.81 -0.73
C MET A 172 -10.82 -1.49 -0.19
N TYR A 173 -11.25 -0.36 -0.76
CA TYR A 173 -10.81 0.96 -0.34
C TYR A 173 -11.27 1.30 1.09
N ILE A 174 -12.57 1.18 1.39
CA ILE A 174 -13.13 1.50 2.70
C ILE A 174 -12.54 0.56 3.79
N PRO A 175 -12.50 -0.77 3.61
CA PRO A 175 -11.78 -1.68 4.52
C PRO A 175 -10.37 -1.23 4.88
N VAL A 176 -9.54 -0.92 3.89
CA VAL A 176 -8.13 -0.53 4.11
C VAL A 176 -8.05 0.82 4.81
N MET A 177 -8.82 1.80 4.37
CA MET A 177 -8.83 3.13 4.98
C MET A 177 -9.39 3.11 6.41
N ALA A 178 -10.42 2.31 6.67
CA ALA A 178 -11.01 2.13 7.99
C ALA A 178 -10.04 1.39 8.94
N LEU A 179 -9.30 0.39 8.46
CA LEU A 179 -8.26 -0.26 9.28
C LEU A 179 -7.19 0.75 9.73
N VAL A 180 -6.65 1.55 8.81
CA VAL A 180 -5.65 2.58 9.14
C VAL A 180 -6.24 3.63 10.09
N THR A 181 -7.47 4.08 9.82
CA THR A 181 -8.18 5.06 10.66
C THR A 181 -8.40 4.51 12.06
N TYR A 182 -8.80 3.24 12.20
CA TYR A 182 -8.98 2.60 13.50
C TYR A 182 -7.68 2.59 14.31
N ILE A 183 -6.56 2.16 13.71
CA ILE A 183 -5.24 2.12 14.37
C ILE A 183 -4.80 3.52 14.83
N LEU A 184 -5.00 4.53 13.98
CA LEU A 184 -4.64 5.91 14.31
C LEU A 184 -5.59 6.52 15.35
N LEU A 185 -6.88 6.20 15.28
CA LEU A 185 -7.87 6.72 16.22
C LEU A 185 -7.66 6.16 17.63
N THR A 186 -7.46 4.86 17.79
CA THR A 186 -7.21 4.25 19.12
C THR A 186 -5.93 4.81 19.75
N SER A 187 -4.85 4.90 18.97
CA SER A 187 -3.59 5.50 19.45
C SER A 187 -3.73 7.00 19.78
N MET A 188 -4.51 7.76 19.01
CA MET A 188 -4.82 9.16 19.30
C MET A 188 -5.65 9.31 20.59
N LEU A 189 -6.68 8.47 20.77
CA LEU A 189 -7.53 8.47 21.98
C LEU A 189 -6.72 8.09 23.22
N ALA A 190 -5.79 7.12 23.12
CA ALA A 190 -4.85 6.80 24.19
C ALA A 190 -3.94 8.00 24.54
N GLY A 191 -3.54 8.78 23.53
CA GLY A 191 -2.79 10.02 23.71
C GLY A 191 -3.58 11.12 24.41
N PHE A 192 -4.85 11.31 24.07
CA PHE A 192 -5.70 12.29 24.76
C PHE A 192 -5.94 11.95 26.24
N ARG A 193 -5.85 10.67 26.61
CA ARG A 193 -5.94 10.21 28.00
C ARG A 193 -4.60 10.26 28.76
N GLY A 194 -3.52 10.69 28.12
CA GLY A 194 -2.18 10.76 28.72
C GLY A 194 -1.45 9.41 28.85
N ASN A 195 -1.99 8.34 28.25
CA ASN A 195 -1.45 6.97 28.36
C ASN A 195 -0.76 6.49 27.06
N PHE A 196 -0.27 7.40 26.22
CA PHE A 196 0.35 7.02 24.96
C PHE A 196 1.68 6.29 25.18
N HIS A 197 1.74 5.07 24.67
CA HIS A 197 2.98 4.31 24.52
C HIS A 197 3.14 3.93 23.05
N PRO A 198 4.33 4.06 22.45
CA PRO A 198 4.54 3.71 21.04
C PRO A 198 4.24 2.24 20.74
N GLU A 199 4.31 1.37 21.74
CA GLU A 199 3.95 -0.04 21.66
C GLU A 199 2.45 -0.28 21.41
N LEU A 200 1.56 0.63 21.82
CA LEU A 200 0.12 0.51 21.62
C LEU A 200 -0.25 0.56 20.13
N LEU A 201 0.45 1.39 19.36
CA LEU A 201 0.26 1.45 17.91
C LEU A 201 0.63 0.12 17.25
N GLY A 202 1.78 -0.45 17.63
CA GLY A 202 2.28 -1.73 17.10
C GLY A 202 1.42 -2.92 17.52
N SER A 203 1.02 -2.99 18.80
CA SER A 203 0.22 -4.09 19.34
C SER A 203 -1.21 -4.08 18.80
N THR A 204 -1.82 -2.89 18.66
CA THR A 204 -3.14 -2.73 18.03
C THR A 204 -3.10 -3.13 16.57
N THR A 205 -2.06 -2.70 15.84
CA THR A 205 -1.86 -3.06 14.42
C THR A 205 -1.70 -4.56 14.26
N THR A 206 -0.85 -5.19 15.07
CA THR A 206 -0.58 -6.63 14.99
C THR A 206 -1.83 -7.44 15.33
N THR A 207 -2.57 -7.05 16.37
CA THR A 207 -3.83 -7.70 16.75
C THR A 207 -4.89 -7.56 15.65
N ALA A 208 -5.04 -6.37 15.07
CA ALA A 208 -6.01 -6.13 14.01
C ALA A 208 -5.69 -6.96 12.75
N ILE A 209 -4.43 -6.99 12.34
CA ILE A 209 -3.97 -7.80 11.20
C ILE A 209 -4.16 -9.30 11.50
N ALA A 210 -3.80 -9.75 12.71
CA ALA A 210 -3.98 -11.15 13.11
C ALA A 210 -5.44 -11.59 13.04
N ILE A 211 -6.38 -10.74 13.50
CA ILE A 211 -7.81 -11.00 13.42
C ILE A 211 -8.29 -11.07 11.95
N ILE A 212 -7.84 -10.16 11.09
CA ILE A 212 -8.18 -10.19 9.66
C ILE A 212 -7.65 -11.48 9.00
N LEU A 213 -6.39 -11.86 9.26
CA LEU A 213 -5.80 -13.08 8.71
C LEU A 213 -6.53 -14.33 9.20
N PHE A 214 -6.84 -14.38 10.50
CA PHE A 214 -7.60 -15.48 11.07
C PHE A 214 -9.01 -15.57 10.48
N GLU A 215 -9.67 -14.44 10.28
CA GLU A 215 -10.99 -14.39 9.64
C GLU A 215 -10.96 -14.87 8.19
N ILE A 216 -9.95 -14.47 7.40
CA ILE A 216 -9.76 -14.96 6.02
C ILE A 216 -9.56 -16.48 6.02
N LEU A 217 -8.81 -17.02 6.99
CA LEU A 217 -8.60 -18.46 7.12
C LEU A 217 -9.92 -19.19 7.44
N VAL A 218 -10.70 -18.67 8.39
CA VAL A 218 -12.03 -19.23 8.75
C VAL A 218 -12.97 -19.21 7.54
N LEU A 219 -13.02 -18.09 6.81
CA LEU A 219 -13.84 -17.96 5.60
C LEU A 219 -13.39 -18.91 4.48
N LYS A 220 -12.07 -19.07 4.28
CA LYS A 220 -11.52 -20.00 3.29
C LYS A 220 -11.84 -21.45 3.65
N MET A 221 -11.71 -21.82 4.92
CA MET A 221 -12.10 -23.14 5.42
C MET A 221 -13.60 -23.39 5.22
N ALA A 222 -14.44 -22.38 5.50
CA ALA A 222 -15.87 -22.50 5.31
C ALA A 222 -16.29 -22.66 3.83
N MET A 223 -15.66 -21.91 2.92
CA MET A 223 -15.91 -22.06 1.47
C MET A 223 -15.47 -23.43 0.96
N TYR A 224 -14.37 -23.97 1.49
CA TYR A 224 -13.92 -25.32 1.19
C TYR A 224 -14.96 -26.38 1.64
N ILE A 225 -15.48 -26.27 2.86
CA ILE A 225 -16.52 -27.18 3.39
C ILE A 225 -17.84 -27.07 2.60
N LEU A 226 -18.20 -25.85 2.15
CA LEU A 226 -19.42 -25.60 1.40
C LEU A 226 -19.28 -25.84 -0.13
N THR A 227 -18.10 -26.28 -0.57
CA THR A 227 -17.73 -26.57 -1.97
C THR A 227 -18.10 -25.41 -2.90
N ILE A 228 -17.74 -24.19 -2.50
CA ILE A 228 -17.93 -22.98 -3.29
C ILE A 228 -16.60 -22.64 -3.96
N ASN A 229 -16.49 -22.96 -5.25
CA ASN A 229 -15.26 -22.76 -6.02
C ASN A 229 -15.46 -21.60 -7.01
N ASN A 230 -15.18 -20.38 -6.58
CA ASN A 230 -15.06 -19.19 -7.45
C ASN A 230 -13.97 -18.27 -6.92
N GLU A 231 -12.99 -17.90 -7.76
CA GLU A 231 -11.86 -17.05 -7.36
C GLU A 231 -12.28 -15.60 -7.04
N SER A 232 -13.24 -15.05 -7.78
CA SER A 232 -13.81 -13.71 -7.56
C SER A 232 -14.55 -13.59 -6.23
N GLN A 233 -15.07 -14.70 -5.71
CA GLN A 233 -15.82 -14.73 -4.46
C GLN A 233 -14.92 -14.57 -3.23
N LEU A 234 -13.65 -14.99 -3.31
CA LEU A 234 -12.69 -14.81 -2.22
C LEU A 234 -12.41 -13.31 -1.99
N LEU A 235 -12.17 -12.56 -3.07
CA LEU A 235 -11.88 -11.12 -2.98
C LEU A 235 -13.08 -10.32 -2.45
N ASP A 236 -14.30 -10.72 -2.82
CA ASP A 236 -15.53 -10.16 -2.25
C ASP A 236 -15.63 -10.39 -0.74
N LEU A 237 -15.33 -11.60 -0.28
CA LEU A 237 -15.37 -11.94 1.14
C LEU A 237 -14.32 -11.15 1.95
N VAL A 238 -13.12 -10.99 1.39
CA VAL A 238 -12.05 -10.17 1.97
C VAL A 238 -12.46 -8.69 2.03
N ALA A 239 -13.11 -8.18 0.99
CA ALA A 239 -13.65 -6.81 0.99
C ALA A 239 -14.71 -6.65 2.09
N TYR A 240 -15.63 -7.62 2.23
CA TYR A 240 -16.69 -7.52 3.21
C TYR A 240 -16.24 -7.64 4.67
N SER A 241 -15.21 -8.43 4.96
CA SER A 241 -14.72 -8.61 6.34
C SER A 241 -14.19 -7.32 6.97
N GLY A 242 -13.71 -6.38 6.17
CA GLY A 242 -13.15 -5.13 6.66
C GLY A 242 -14.16 -4.01 6.98
N TYR A 243 -15.44 -4.12 6.60
CA TYR A 243 -16.41 -3.06 6.94
C TYR A 243 -16.69 -2.93 8.44
N LYS A 244 -16.38 -3.96 9.23
CA LYS A 244 -16.51 -3.93 10.70
C LYS A 244 -15.76 -2.77 11.35
N PHE A 245 -14.64 -2.33 10.76
CA PHE A 245 -13.85 -1.21 11.28
C PHE A 245 -14.63 0.11 11.24
N VAL A 246 -15.54 0.29 10.28
CA VAL A 246 -16.41 1.48 10.20
C VAL A 246 -17.31 1.57 11.44
N GLY A 247 -17.95 0.45 11.82
CA GLY A 247 -18.79 0.39 13.02
C GLY A 247 -18.00 0.59 14.32
N ILE A 248 -16.80 0.02 14.41
CA ILE A 248 -15.90 0.19 15.56
C ILE A 248 -15.46 1.64 15.70
N ILE A 249 -15.05 2.30 14.60
CA ILE A 249 -14.67 3.71 14.60
C ILE A 249 -15.84 4.59 15.08
N ALA A 250 -17.04 4.38 14.53
CA ALA A 250 -18.23 5.14 14.92
C ALA A 250 -18.53 4.97 16.43
N THR A 251 -18.35 3.76 16.95
CA THR A 251 -18.51 3.46 18.38
C THR A 251 -17.47 4.21 19.21
N LEU A 252 -16.19 4.14 18.85
CA LEU A 252 -15.10 4.81 19.58
C LEU A 252 -15.28 6.33 19.62
N VAL A 253 -15.58 6.95 18.48
CA VAL A 253 -15.80 8.40 18.39
C VAL A 253 -17.00 8.82 19.22
N THR A 254 -18.14 8.13 19.09
CA THR A 254 -19.37 8.51 19.80
C THR A 254 -19.24 8.28 21.30
N ALA A 255 -18.59 7.18 21.71
CA ALA A 255 -18.36 6.89 23.12
C ALA A 255 -17.46 7.93 23.78
N GLU A 256 -16.41 8.40 23.08
CA GLU A 256 -15.52 9.43 23.60
C GLU A 256 -16.19 10.81 23.68
N ILE A 257 -16.98 11.19 22.66
CA ILE A 257 -17.67 12.50 22.64
C ILE A 257 -18.72 12.59 23.74
N LEU A 258 -19.50 11.52 23.94
CA LEU A 258 -20.64 11.54 24.88
C LEU A 258 -20.25 11.14 26.31
N THR A 259 -19.22 10.31 26.48
CA THR A 259 -18.76 9.81 27.79
C THR A 259 -17.22 9.81 27.87
N PRO A 260 -16.60 11.01 28.00
CA PRO A 260 -15.16 11.11 28.18
C PRO A 260 -14.69 10.27 29.38
N GLY A 261 -13.63 9.48 29.20
CA GLY A 261 -12.97 8.72 30.26
C GLY A 261 -13.54 7.33 30.59
N LYS A 262 -14.76 6.97 30.15
CA LYS A 262 -15.30 5.59 30.31
C LYS A 262 -15.09 4.70 29.08
N GLY A 263 -14.68 5.28 27.95
CA GLY A 263 -14.46 4.58 26.69
C GLY A 263 -15.68 3.75 26.25
N THR A 264 -15.42 2.59 25.65
CA THR A 264 -16.46 1.63 25.20
C THR A 264 -17.19 0.94 26.35
N GLY A 265 -16.70 1.05 27.59
CA GLY A 265 -17.30 0.41 28.77
C GLY A 265 -18.51 1.14 29.35
N GLY A 266 -18.80 2.36 28.91
CA GLY A 266 -20.00 3.10 29.33
C GLY A 266 -21.29 2.51 28.73
N TRP A 267 -22.44 2.81 29.35
CA TRP A 267 -23.75 2.38 28.84
C TRP A 267 -23.99 2.90 27.41
N ILE A 268 -23.58 4.13 27.11
CA ILE A 268 -23.65 4.76 25.78
C ILE A 268 -22.76 4.00 24.79
N GLY A 269 -21.52 3.69 25.19
CA GLY A 269 -20.58 2.92 24.37
C GLY A 269 -21.15 1.56 23.98
N TRP A 270 -21.77 0.86 24.93
CA TRP A 270 -22.45 -0.40 24.69
C TRP A 270 -23.68 -0.29 23.79
N VAL A 271 -24.52 0.73 23.97
CA VAL A 271 -25.69 0.95 23.11
C VAL A 271 -25.26 1.21 21.67
N VAL A 272 -24.27 2.08 21.46
CA VAL A 272 -23.73 2.39 20.12
C VAL A 272 -22.99 1.18 19.54
N PHE A 273 -22.26 0.42 20.36
CA PHE A 273 -21.60 -0.82 19.94
C PHE A 273 -22.61 -1.84 19.45
N ILE A 274 -23.66 -2.12 20.23
CA ILE A 274 -24.71 -3.08 19.86
C ILE A 274 -25.40 -2.63 18.57
N TYR A 275 -25.70 -1.33 18.44
CA TYR A 275 -26.29 -0.77 17.24
C TYR A 275 -25.41 -0.96 15.99
N THR A 276 -24.15 -0.54 16.06
CA THR A 276 -23.21 -0.64 14.92
C THR A 276 -22.85 -2.09 14.59
N PHE A 277 -22.82 -2.97 15.59
CA PHE A 277 -22.71 -4.41 15.40
C PHE A 277 -23.93 -4.97 14.65
N LEU A 278 -25.15 -4.67 15.09
CA LEU A 278 -26.37 -5.13 14.41
C LEU A 278 -26.48 -4.58 12.99
N ALA A 279 -26.06 -3.33 12.77
CA ALA A 279 -25.95 -2.73 11.46
C ALA A 279 -24.98 -3.53 10.57
N ASN A 280 -23.75 -3.74 11.03
CA ASN A 280 -22.75 -4.49 10.28
C ASN A 280 -23.18 -5.95 10.00
N ALA A 281 -23.77 -6.63 10.99
CA ALA A 281 -24.30 -7.98 10.84
C ALA A 281 -25.41 -8.05 9.79
N PHE A 282 -26.37 -7.12 9.83
CA PHE A 282 -27.46 -7.06 8.85
C PHE A 282 -26.94 -6.71 7.45
N PHE A 283 -26.00 -5.76 7.35
CA PHE A 283 -25.33 -5.40 6.10
C PHE A 283 -24.64 -6.62 5.47
N LEU A 284 -23.87 -7.38 6.25
CA LEU A 284 -23.18 -8.59 5.78
C LEU A 284 -24.18 -9.68 5.39
N LEU A 285 -25.21 -9.91 6.19
CA LEU A 285 -26.25 -10.88 5.86
C LEU A 285 -26.92 -10.56 4.51
N ARG A 286 -27.23 -9.29 4.25
CA ARG A 286 -27.89 -8.87 3.01
C ARG A 286 -26.96 -8.84 1.80
N SER A 287 -25.71 -8.40 1.98
CA SER A 287 -24.74 -8.25 0.90
C SER A 287 -24.10 -9.58 0.47
N LEU A 288 -23.75 -10.46 1.41
CA LEU A 288 -23.15 -11.76 1.09
C LEU A 288 -24.18 -12.81 0.67
N LYS A 289 -25.48 -12.61 0.95
CA LYS A 289 -26.52 -13.55 0.52
C LYS A 289 -26.43 -13.83 -0.98
N TYR A 290 -26.32 -12.78 -1.80
CA TYR A 290 -26.26 -12.89 -3.26
C TYR A 290 -24.91 -13.40 -3.79
N VAL A 291 -23.88 -13.40 -2.94
CA VAL A 291 -22.55 -13.91 -3.27
C VAL A 291 -22.45 -15.40 -2.96
N LEU A 292 -22.89 -15.81 -1.76
CA LEU A 292 -22.87 -17.21 -1.31
C LEU A 292 -23.99 -18.06 -1.93
N LEU A 293 -25.07 -17.42 -2.37
CA LEU A 293 -26.19 -18.04 -3.07
C LEU A 293 -26.35 -17.37 -4.44
N PRO A 294 -25.71 -17.89 -5.50
CA PRO A 294 -25.96 -17.42 -6.85
C PRO A 294 -27.45 -17.54 -7.16
N ASP A 295 -28.05 -16.46 -7.67
CA ASP A 295 -29.40 -16.52 -8.20
C ASP A 295 -29.37 -17.42 -9.45
N SER A 296 -30.19 -18.47 -9.46
CA SER A 296 -30.36 -19.37 -10.63
C SER A 296 -30.86 -18.63 -11.89
N THR A 297 -31.14 -17.33 -11.78
CA THR A 297 -31.56 -16.43 -12.85
C THR A 297 -30.41 -15.64 -13.51
N SER A 298 -29.17 -15.75 -13.01
CA SER A 298 -27.99 -15.12 -13.63
C SER A 298 -27.26 -16.07 -14.59
N ASP A 299 -27.83 -16.13 -15.80
CA ASP A 299 -27.32 -16.50 -17.13
C ASP A 299 -26.08 -17.41 -17.31
N ALA A 300 -26.34 -18.64 -17.78
CA ALA A 300 -25.51 -19.47 -18.67
C ALA A 300 -26.25 -20.79 -19.05
N SER A 301 -27.19 -21.24 -18.21
CA SER A 301 -27.93 -22.50 -18.38
C SER A 301 -29.25 -22.38 -19.17
N MET A 302 -29.55 -21.22 -19.76
CA MET A 302 -30.78 -21.07 -20.57
C MET A 302 -30.61 -21.54 -22.02
N ARG A 303 -29.37 -21.83 -22.47
CA ARG A 303 -29.08 -22.37 -23.81
C ARG A 303 -28.83 -23.87 -23.86
N THR A 304 -28.60 -24.49 -22.72
CA THR A 304 -28.43 -25.94 -22.56
C THR A 304 -29.33 -26.32 -21.41
N GLY A 305 -30.41 -27.07 -21.63
CA GLY A 305 -31.52 -27.30 -20.68
C GLY A 305 -31.21 -27.96 -19.33
N SER A 306 -30.02 -27.77 -18.76
CA SER A 306 -29.60 -28.18 -17.42
C SER A 306 -29.67 -27.00 -16.45
N MET A 307 -30.84 -26.77 -15.87
CA MET A 307 -30.97 -25.94 -14.67
C MET A 307 -30.31 -26.67 -13.48
N HIS A 308 -29.07 -26.31 -13.14
CA HIS A 308 -28.49 -26.70 -11.84
C HIS A 308 -29.10 -25.86 -10.73
N THR A 309 -30.30 -26.19 -10.28
CA THR A 309 -30.85 -25.62 -9.04
C THR A 309 -30.04 -26.18 -7.87
N VAL A 310 -29.29 -25.33 -7.16
CA VAL A 310 -28.61 -25.73 -5.92
C VAL A 310 -29.62 -26.41 -4.99
N ALA A 311 -29.31 -27.63 -4.54
CA ALA A 311 -30.21 -28.42 -3.70
C ALA A 311 -30.66 -27.59 -2.48
N ARG A 312 -31.97 -27.61 -2.15
CA ARG A 312 -32.58 -26.84 -1.05
C ARG A 312 -31.83 -27.01 0.28
N SER A 313 -31.30 -28.21 0.54
CA SER A 313 -30.46 -28.54 1.70
C SER A 313 -29.12 -27.76 1.72
N GLN A 314 -28.41 -27.69 0.59
CA GLN A 314 -27.15 -26.92 0.48
C GLN A 314 -27.40 -25.42 0.63
N ARG A 315 -28.49 -24.90 0.04
CA ARG A 315 -28.94 -23.51 0.20
C ARG A 315 -29.17 -23.17 1.68
N ASN A 316 -29.85 -24.04 2.43
CA ASN A 316 -30.10 -23.84 3.86
C ASN A 316 -28.80 -23.83 4.68
N ARG A 317 -27.87 -24.76 4.42
CA ARG A 317 -26.56 -24.78 5.10
C ARG A 317 -25.74 -23.52 4.85
N ARG A 318 -25.75 -22.99 3.61
CA ARG A 318 -25.08 -21.72 3.25
C ARG A 318 -25.71 -20.53 3.96
N MET A 319 -27.04 -20.47 4.06
CA MET A 319 -27.72 -19.42 4.81
C MET A 319 -27.45 -19.50 6.32
N GLN A 320 -27.43 -20.71 6.91
CA GLN A 320 -27.07 -20.92 8.31
C GLN A 320 -25.63 -20.48 8.58
N PHE A 321 -24.69 -20.88 7.73
CA PHE A 321 -23.30 -20.43 7.82
C PHE A 321 -23.19 -18.90 7.77
N LEU A 322 -23.88 -18.26 6.81
CA LEU A 322 -23.87 -16.81 6.68
C LEU A 322 -24.44 -16.12 7.92
N PHE A 323 -25.51 -16.66 8.51
CA PHE A 323 -26.10 -16.14 9.73
C PHE A 323 -25.13 -16.26 10.93
N ILE A 324 -24.52 -17.44 11.12
CA ILE A 324 -23.53 -17.67 12.18
C ILE A 324 -22.33 -16.73 12.01
N TYR A 325 -21.82 -16.59 10.78
CA TYR A 325 -20.71 -15.71 10.49
C TYR A 325 -21.05 -14.25 10.79
N SER A 326 -22.15 -13.75 10.23
CA SER A 326 -22.55 -12.34 10.35
C SER A 326 -22.95 -11.91 11.75
N TYR A 327 -23.57 -12.78 12.57
CA TYR A 327 -24.00 -12.42 13.92
C TYR A 327 -23.04 -12.89 15.00
N ILE A 328 -22.60 -14.16 15.00
CA ILE A 328 -21.83 -14.72 16.11
C ILE A 328 -20.34 -14.40 15.96
N ILE A 329 -19.78 -14.74 14.79
CA ILE A 329 -18.33 -14.57 14.56
C ILE A 329 -17.97 -13.08 14.50
N GLN A 330 -18.76 -12.26 13.80
CA GLN A 330 -18.53 -10.82 13.76
C GLN A 330 -18.69 -10.15 15.12
N PHE A 331 -19.62 -10.60 15.97
CA PHE A 331 -19.73 -10.06 17.33
C PHE A 331 -18.43 -10.29 18.09
N ILE A 332 -17.89 -11.50 18.06
CA ILE A 332 -16.63 -11.85 18.75
C ILE A 332 -15.48 -10.99 18.22
N PHE A 333 -15.32 -10.83 16.91
CA PHE A 333 -14.23 -10.02 16.35
C PHE A 333 -14.39 -8.53 16.65
N MET A 334 -15.60 -7.97 16.52
CA MET A 334 -15.86 -6.58 16.86
C MET A 334 -15.65 -6.31 18.35
N TRP A 335 -16.09 -7.25 19.18
CA TRP A 335 -15.91 -7.22 20.63
C TRP A 335 -14.42 -7.21 20.99
N VAL A 336 -13.63 -8.16 20.50
CA VAL A 336 -12.18 -8.24 20.75
C VAL A 336 -11.45 -6.98 20.28
N LEU A 337 -11.79 -6.43 19.11
CA LEU A 337 -11.20 -5.18 18.62
C LEU A 337 -11.57 -3.99 19.52
N SER A 338 -12.84 -3.90 19.93
CA SER A 338 -13.31 -2.84 20.85
C SER A 338 -12.72 -2.94 22.25
N LEU A 339 -12.27 -4.14 22.66
CA LEU A 339 -11.61 -4.41 23.94
C LEU A 339 -10.13 -4.07 23.96
N SER A 340 -9.50 -3.76 22.82
CA SER A 340 -8.05 -3.49 22.79
C SER A 340 -7.62 -2.34 23.71
N GLU A 341 -8.53 -1.40 23.99
CA GLU A 341 -8.39 -0.36 25.03
C GLU A 341 -8.45 -0.92 26.47
N ALA A 342 -9.32 -1.90 26.72
CA ALA A 342 -9.61 -2.49 28.02
C ALA A 342 -8.66 -3.63 28.41
N LEU A 343 -8.13 -4.37 27.44
CA LEU A 343 -7.18 -5.48 27.66
C LEU A 343 -5.81 -4.99 28.10
N TRP A 344 -5.41 -3.78 27.71
CA TRP A 344 -4.23 -3.13 28.31
C TRP A 344 -4.52 -2.74 29.77
N ALA A 345 -5.68 -2.16 30.06
CA ALA A 345 -6.08 -1.82 31.44
C ALA A 345 -6.21 -3.06 32.34
N LEU A 346 -6.78 -4.15 31.83
CA LEU A 346 -6.89 -5.45 32.52
C LEU A 346 -5.56 -6.20 32.57
N GLY A 347 -4.70 -6.11 31.54
CA GLY A 347 -3.39 -6.75 31.52
C GLY A 347 -2.38 -6.08 32.46
N VAL A 348 -2.47 -4.75 32.61
CA VAL A 348 -1.76 -4.01 33.65
C VAL A 348 -2.36 -4.33 35.02
N ALA A 349 -3.69 -4.29 35.18
CA ALA A 349 -4.34 -4.64 36.43
C ALA A 349 -4.03 -6.09 36.87
N ALA A 350 -4.04 -7.08 35.98
CA ALA A 350 -3.74 -8.47 36.30
C ALA A 350 -2.26 -8.73 36.60
N LYS A 351 -1.34 -7.93 36.04
CA LYS A 351 0.08 -7.96 36.41
C LYS A 351 0.37 -7.36 37.79
N PHE A 352 -0.55 -6.55 38.33
CA PHE A 352 -0.39 -5.88 39.63
C PHE A 352 -1.48 -6.24 40.67
N ALA A 353 -2.46 -7.07 40.34
CA ALA A 353 -3.53 -7.49 41.24
C ALA A 353 -3.09 -8.70 42.08
N ILE A 354 -2.65 -8.42 43.30
CA ILE A 354 -2.74 -9.39 44.40
C ILE A 354 -4.24 -9.59 44.68
N PRO A 355 -4.77 -10.83 44.76
CA PRO A 355 -6.18 -11.06 45.03
C PRO A 355 -6.60 -10.46 46.37
N ALA A 356 -7.58 -9.56 46.37
CA ALA A 356 -8.10 -8.87 47.56
C ALA A 356 -8.68 -9.82 48.63
N ALA A 357 -8.92 -11.10 48.30
CA ALA A 357 -9.40 -12.11 49.23
C ALA A 357 -8.38 -12.54 50.29
N THR A 358 -7.09 -12.26 50.11
CA THR A 358 -6.04 -12.63 51.08
C THR A 358 -5.74 -11.52 52.09
N ALA A 359 -6.16 -10.28 51.82
CA ALA A 359 -5.86 -9.13 52.68
C ALA A 359 -6.74 -9.08 53.94
N SER A 360 -8.00 -9.53 53.88
CA SER A 360 -8.91 -9.55 55.03
C SER A 360 -8.56 -10.62 56.07
N GLU A 361 -7.89 -11.69 55.66
CA GLU A 361 -7.49 -12.80 56.54
C GLU A 361 -6.19 -12.48 57.30
N LEU A 362 -5.31 -11.67 56.73
CA LEU A 362 -4.06 -11.21 57.35
C LEU A 362 -4.23 -10.04 58.33
N VAL A 363 -5.31 -9.27 58.24
CA VAL A 363 -5.64 -8.22 59.23
C VAL A 363 -6.26 -8.81 60.50
N ARG A 364 -6.98 -9.94 60.40
CA ARG A 364 -7.60 -10.63 61.55
C ARG A 364 -6.61 -11.37 62.45
N SER A 365 -5.41 -11.69 61.94
CA SER A 365 -4.36 -12.40 62.68
C SER A 365 -3.39 -11.49 63.47
N GLY A 366 -3.70 -10.18 63.56
CA GLY A 366 -2.97 -9.24 64.44
C GLY A 366 -1.51 -8.97 64.04
N ARG A 367 -1.09 -9.30 62.81
CA ARG A 367 0.33 -9.28 62.43
C ARG A 367 0.83 -8.03 61.70
N LEU A 368 0.01 -6.99 61.53
CA LEU A 368 0.45 -5.71 60.94
C LEU A 368 -0.20 -4.50 61.63
N ARG A 369 0.63 -3.57 62.13
CA ARG A 369 0.21 -2.21 62.55
C ARG A 369 -0.01 -1.35 61.30
N GLN A 370 -1.05 -0.51 61.33
CA GLN A 370 -1.41 0.42 60.24
C GLN A 370 -0.21 1.28 59.80
N PRO A 371 0.05 1.44 58.50
CA PRO A 371 1.12 2.32 58.05
C PRO A 371 0.65 3.77 57.99
N ARG A 372 1.42 4.65 58.66
CA ARG A 372 1.47 6.09 58.39
C ARG A 372 2.34 6.36 57.17
N LEU A 373 2.05 7.51 56.55
CA LEU A 373 2.66 8.13 55.38
C LEU A 373 4.19 7.94 55.23
N PHE A 374 4.59 7.65 53.98
CA PHE A 374 5.91 7.82 53.35
C PHE A 374 7.14 7.16 54.01
N ASP A 375 7.73 6.18 53.31
CA ASP A 375 9.01 6.39 52.63
C ASP A 375 9.37 5.22 51.68
N ASN A 376 9.78 5.57 50.46
CA ASN A 376 10.17 4.65 49.40
C ASN A 376 11.65 4.26 49.55
N THR A 377 11.96 3.23 50.33
CA THR A 377 13.24 2.51 50.15
C THR A 377 13.14 1.10 50.75
N PHE A 378 13.69 0.14 50.00
CA PHE A 378 13.95 -1.27 50.36
C PHE A 378 12.77 -2.24 50.35
N TYR A 379 12.77 -3.14 49.36
CA TYR A 379 12.85 -4.59 49.61
C TYR A 379 13.59 -5.26 48.43
N THR A 380 14.91 -5.41 48.58
CA THR A 380 15.64 -6.52 47.96
C THR A 380 16.12 -7.40 49.11
N THR A 381 15.79 -8.68 49.05
CA THR A 381 16.43 -9.85 49.68
C THR A 381 15.33 -10.85 50.07
N ALA A 382 15.16 -11.86 49.22
CA ALA A 382 14.91 -13.26 49.56
C ALA A 382 14.33 -13.96 48.32
N LEU A 383 15.18 -14.75 47.67
CA LEU A 383 14.93 -15.85 46.72
C LEU A 383 15.96 -15.75 45.60
N GLY A 384 16.97 -16.63 45.70
CA GLY A 384 18.00 -16.85 44.69
C GLY A 384 17.44 -17.45 43.42
N VAL A 385 16.70 -16.64 42.66
CA VAL A 385 16.38 -16.88 41.26
C VAL A 385 17.24 -15.90 40.46
N SER A 386 18.24 -16.43 39.76
CA SER A 386 19.01 -15.67 38.79
C SER A 386 18.05 -15.09 37.75
N ARG A 387 17.75 -13.80 37.87
CA ARG A 387 16.98 -13.09 36.85
C ARG A 387 17.76 -13.23 35.53
N PRO A 388 17.13 -13.65 34.41
CA PRO A 388 17.74 -13.44 33.12
C PRO A 388 18.03 -11.95 33.00
N LYS A 389 19.26 -11.60 32.60
CA LYS A 389 19.66 -10.21 32.37
C LYS A 389 18.54 -9.55 31.55
N PRO A 390 17.93 -8.44 32.02
CA PRO A 390 16.99 -7.72 31.20
C PRO A 390 17.74 -7.42 29.91
N PHE A 391 17.22 -7.91 28.77
CA PHE A 391 17.63 -7.38 27.48
C PHE A 391 17.48 -5.88 27.62
N ALA A 392 18.60 -5.16 27.56
CA ALA A 392 18.57 -3.71 27.54
C ALA A 392 17.68 -3.32 26.36
N MET A 393 16.43 -2.96 26.66
CA MET A 393 15.55 -2.34 25.70
C MET A 393 16.33 -1.11 25.25
N ALA A 394 16.75 -1.09 23.99
CA ALA A 394 17.40 0.07 23.43
C ALA A 394 16.50 1.26 23.76
N ASP A 395 17.03 2.25 24.48
CA ASP A 395 16.28 3.47 24.78
C ASP A 395 15.80 4.05 23.46
N ILE A 396 14.52 3.85 23.16
CA ILE A 396 13.89 4.44 21.98
C ILE A 396 13.69 5.91 22.33
N ASP A 397 14.69 6.73 22.00
CA ASP A 397 14.61 8.18 22.05
C ASP A 397 13.58 8.64 21.01
N VAL A 398 12.32 8.77 21.43
CA VAL A 398 11.23 9.30 20.61
C VAL A 398 11.49 10.79 20.41
N LYS A 399 12.27 11.12 19.39
CA LYS A 399 12.48 12.51 18.96
C LYS A 399 11.18 13.04 18.37
N ILE A 400 10.52 13.92 19.12
CA ILE A 400 9.36 14.68 18.65
C ILE A 400 9.73 15.36 17.32
N ALA A 401 8.81 15.32 16.35
CA ALA A 401 9.02 15.96 15.06
C ALA A 401 9.28 17.48 15.25
N GLN A 402 10.53 17.90 15.14
CA GLN A 402 10.89 19.31 15.23
C GLN A 402 10.51 20.01 13.92
N TRP A 403 9.35 20.68 13.92
CA TRP A 403 8.96 21.56 12.83
C TRP A 403 9.96 22.70 12.70
N LYS A 404 10.29 23.07 11.45
CA LYS A 404 11.12 24.24 11.18
C LYS A 404 10.24 25.46 11.30
N LEU A 405 10.45 26.23 12.36
CA LEU A 405 9.70 27.45 12.62
C LEU A 405 10.30 28.63 11.87
N VAL A 406 9.44 29.59 11.54
CA VAL A 406 9.86 30.93 11.10
C VAL A 406 10.14 31.72 12.37
N GLU A 407 11.41 31.85 12.70
CA GLU A 407 11.88 32.49 13.93
C GLU A 407 13.16 33.28 13.66
N VAL A 408 13.45 34.27 14.51
CA VAL A 408 14.68 35.06 14.44
C VAL A 408 15.88 34.13 14.68
N GLY A 409 16.89 34.20 13.83
CA GLY A 409 18.07 33.34 13.85
C GLY A 409 17.96 32.09 12.97
N ARG A 410 16.78 31.75 12.42
CA ARG A 410 16.64 30.63 11.48
C ARG A 410 17.32 30.95 10.15
N VAL A 411 18.13 30.00 9.66
CA VAL A 411 18.77 30.12 8.35
C VAL A 411 17.84 29.61 7.26
N VAL A 412 17.68 30.39 6.20
CA VAL A 412 16.87 30.12 5.03
C VAL A 412 17.73 29.98 3.78
N LEU A 413 17.31 29.10 2.87
CA LEU A 413 17.82 28.99 1.52
C LEU A 413 16.89 29.75 0.58
N ILE A 414 17.43 30.68 -0.20
CA ILE A 414 16.66 31.45 -1.18
C ILE A 414 16.46 30.60 -2.44
N ARG A 415 15.21 30.47 -2.89
CA ARG A 415 14.80 29.64 -4.03
C ARG A 415 14.51 30.43 -5.30
N ARG A 416 14.18 31.71 -5.18
CA ARG A 416 13.82 32.58 -6.29
C ARG A 416 14.36 33.98 -6.06
N GLY A 417 14.69 34.68 -7.15
CA GLY A 417 15.25 36.03 -7.13
C GLY A 417 16.76 36.09 -7.39
N PRO A 418 17.37 37.27 -7.26
CA PRO A 418 18.78 37.49 -7.61
C PRO A 418 19.77 36.72 -6.73
N TYR A 419 19.35 36.32 -5.52
CA TYR A 419 20.17 35.59 -4.55
C TYR A 419 19.83 34.10 -4.49
N THR A 420 19.25 33.53 -5.55
CA THR A 420 18.86 32.12 -5.61
C THR A 420 20.04 31.19 -5.32
N GLY A 421 19.83 30.19 -4.46
CA GLY A 421 20.85 29.24 -4.05
C GLY A 421 21.74 29.71 -2.90
N LYS A 422 21.63 30.97 -2.47
CA LYS A 422 22.38 31.52 -1.34
C LYS A 422 21.62 31.37 -0.02
N LEU A 423 22.37 31.40 1.07
CA LEU A 423 21.83 31.34 2.42
C LEU A 423 21.68 32.75 3.01
N ALA A 424 20.66 32.92 3.85
CA ALA A 424 20.50 34.10 4.67
C ALA A 424 19.88 33.72 6.02
N VAL A 425 20.06 34.53 7.05
CA VAL A 425 19.41 34.37 8.35
C VAL A 425 18.21 35.30 8.46
N ILE A 426 17.14 34.85 9.11
CA ILE A 426 16.00 35.71 9.48
C ILE A 426 16.41 36.59 10.65
N VAL A 427 16.45 37.89 10.42
CA VAL A 427 16.81 38.89 11.44
C VAL A 427 15.57 39.46 12.12
N GLU A 428 14.49 39.60 11.36
CA GLU A 428 13.20 40.08 11.84
C GLU A 428 12.05 39.54 10.97
N ILE A 429 10.88 39.36 11.59
CA ILE A 429 9.65 38.98 10.90
C ILE A 429 8.86 40.26 10.67
N VAL A 430 8.64 40.61 9.39
CA VAL A 430 7.92 41.83 9.02
C VAL A 430 6.41 41.58 9.09
N ASP A 431 5.96 40.50 8.47
CA ASP A 431 4.57 40.05 8.49
C ASP A 431 4.48 38.53 8.23
N HIS A 432 3.26 38.01 8.08
CA HIS A 432 3.00 36.59 7.85
C HIS A 432 3.52 36.05 6.49
N ARG A 433 3.94 36.93 5.56
CA ARG A 433 4.43 36.56 4.22
C ARG A 433 5.88 36.95 3.99
N ARG A 434 6.45 37.86 4.77
CA ARG A 434 7.74 38.50 4.50
C ARG A 434 8.59 38.56 5.76
N VAL A 435 9.88 38.31 5.56
CA VAL A 435 10.91 38.35 6.60
C VAL A 435 12.05 39.24 6.15
N LEU A 436 12.66 39.96 7.10
CA LEU A 436 13.90 40.68 6.87
C LEU A 436 15.06 39.70 7.04
N VAL A 437 15.85 39.53 5.98
CA VAL A 437 16.96 38.58 5.96
C VAL A 437 18.29 39.28 5.79
N ASP A 438 19.35 38.68 6.30
CA ASP A 438 20.74 39.12 6.12
C ASP A 438 21.65 37.89 5.98
N GLY A 439 22.58 37.89 5.03
CA GLY A 439 23.47 36.76 4.75
C GLY A 439 24.93 37.18 4.57
N PRO A 440 25.63 37.59 5.63
CA PRO A 440 27.04 37.99 5.57
C PRO A 440 27.97 36.76 5.57
N SER A 441 27.88 35.95 4.52
CA SER A 441 28.78 34.80 4.31
C SER A 441 30.24 35.26 4.16
N GLY A 442 31.19 34.38 4.47
CA GLY A 442 32.62 34.67 4.34
C GLY A 442 33.11 34.76 2.89
N GLU A 443 32.39 34.16 1.94
CA GLU A 443 32.73 34.17 0.51
C GLU A 443 31.96 35.27 -0.22
N GLU A 444 32.66 36.15 -0.94
CA GLU A 444 32.05 37.30 -1.65
C GLU A 444 30.91 36.90 -2.59
N GLN A 445 31.07 35.76 -3.29
CA GLN A 445 30.06 35.25 -4.21
C GLN A 445 28.77 34.80 -3.51
N LYS A 446 28.81 34.47 -2.21
CA LYS A 446 27.68 33.95 -1.43
C LYS A 446 27.03 35.01 -0.54
N ILE A 447 27.54 36.24 -0.54
CA ILE A 447 26.95 37.34 0.23
C ILE A 447 25.53 37.64 -0.27
N VAL A 448 24.62 37.82 0.69
CA VAL A 448 23.26 38.31 0.51
C VAL A 448 23.11 39.59 1.33
N PRO A 449 22.89 40.75 0.69
CA PRO A 449 22.67 41.99 1.41
C PRO A 449 21.36 41.97 2.17
N ARG A 450 21.27 42.80 3.22
CA ARG A 450 20.08 42.91 4.04
C ARG A 450 18.89 43.42 3.22
N HIS A 451 17.83 42.61 3.10
CA HIS A 451 16.62 42.98 2.35
C HIS A 451 15.39 42.20 2.84
N VAL A 452 14.21 42.62 2.40
CA VAL A 452 12.95 41.92 2.69
C VAL A 452 12.76 40.77 1.71
N LEU A 453 12.60 39.56 2.21
CA LEU A 453 12.40 38.33 1.46
C LEU A 453 10.98 37.77 1.71
N PRO A 454 10.17 37.53 0.66
CA PRO A 454 8.93 36.78 0.79
C PRO A 454 9.20 35.32 1.18
N LEU A 455 8.50 34.80 2.17
CA LEU A 455 8.61 33.42 2.65
C LEU A 455 8.32 32.39 1.55
N ALA A 456 7.47 32.72 0.58
CA ALA A 456 7.20 31.87 -0.59
C ALA A 456 8.45 31.63 -1.47
N HIS A 457 9.46 32.49 -1.37
CA HIS A 457 10.73 32.38 -2.11
C HIS A 457 11.85 31.75 -1.27
N ALA A 458 11.55 31.33 -0.05
CA ALA A 458 12.52 30.80 0.90
C ALA A 458 12.21 29.34 1.26
N THR A 459 13.24 28.56 1.59
CA THR A 459 13.09 27.25 2.21
C THR A 459 13.84 27.24 3.54
N LEU A 460 13.14 26.90 4.61
CA LEU A 460 13.72 26.83 5.95
C LEU A 460 14.73 25.67 6.05
N THR A 461 15.92 25.96 6.56
CA THR A 461 16.95 24.96 6.84
C THR A 461 16.89 24.48 8.29
N HIS A 462 17.61 23.42 8.62
CA HIS A 462 17.69 22.94 10.01
C HIS A 462 18.58 23.83 10.89
N PHE A 463 19.36 24.72 10.29
CA PHE A 463 20.32 25.55 11.01
C PHE A 463 19.64 26.78 11.64
N THR A 464 19.96 27.02 12.91
CA THR A 464 19.58 28.21 13.68
C THR A 464 20.81 28.81 14.32
N ILE A 465 20.93 30.12 14.24
CA ILE A 465 21.87 30.89 15.05
C ILE A 465 21.18 31.19 16.38
N PRO A 466 21.59 30.54 17.49
CA PRO A 466 20.96 30.78 18.78
C PRO A 466 21.27 32.19 19.28
N LYS A 467 20.31 32.78 20.02
CA LYS A 467 20.46 34.08 20.69
C LYS A 467 20.80 35.25 19.75
N LEU A 468 20.34 35.23 18.50
CA LEU A 468 20.42 36.40 17.62
C LEU A 468 19.44 37.47 18.13
N PRO A 469 19.91 38.69 18.49
CA PRO A 469 19.00 39.76 18.87
C PRO A 469 18.08 40.12 17.71
N ARG A 470 16.79 40.38 17.99
CA ARG A 470 15.85 40.85 16.98
C ARG A 470 16.36 42.14 16.35
N ALA A 471 16.21 42.25 15.03
CA ALA A 471 16.64 43.41 14.24
C ALA A 471 18.16 43.69 14.24
N ALA A 472 19.00 42.74 14.67
CA ALA A 472 20.47 42.88 14.69
C ALA A 472 21.06 43.39 13.36
N GLY A 473 22.06 44.27 13.45
CA GLY A 473 22.82 44.74 12.28
C GLY A 473 23.72 43.67 11.67
N THR A 474 24.22 43.92 10.45
CA THR A 474 25.06 42.97 9.70
C THR A 474 26.37 42.63 10.41
N GLY A 475 26.95 43.56 11.17
CA GLY A 475 28.16 43.30 11.96
C GLY A 475 27.97 42.18 13.01
N PRO A 476 27.02 42.32 13.95
CA PRO A 476 26.65 41.25 14.88
C PRO A 476 26.26 39.93 14.20
N VAL A 477 25.48 39.99 13.12
CA VAL A 477 25.08 38.80 12.37
C VAL A 477 26.30 38.08 11.81
N LYS A 478 27.27 38.80 11.23
CA LYS A 478 28.51 38.24 10.68
C LYS A 478 29.35 37.53 11.75
N LYS A 479 29.48 38.13 12.94
CA LYS A 479 30.17 37.51 14.08
C LYS A 479 29.51 36.20 14.49
N LEU A 480 28.18 36.20 14.66
CA LEU A 480 27.44 35.01 15.06
C LEU A 480 27.37 33.94 13.97
N TRP A 481 27.34 34.34 12.70
CA TRP A 481 27.39 33.44 11.54
C TRP A 481 28.71 32.66 11.50
N ALA A 482 29.84 33.36 11.71
CA ALA A 482 31.16 32.76 11.80
C ALA A 482 31.28 31.86 13.04
N ASN A 483 30.86 32.34 14.23
CA ASN A 483 30.92 31.57 15.48
C ASN A 483 30.09 30.27 15.42
N ASN A 484 29.01 30.25 14.65
CA ASN A 484 28.18 29.05 14.47
C ASN A 484 28.59 28.19 13.27
N GLU A 485 29.64 28.58 12.54
CA GLU A 485 30.19 27.87 11.38
C GLU A 485 29.12 27.48 10.34
N ILE A 486 28.19 28.40 10.05
CA ILE A 486 27.02 28.10 9.22
C ILE A 486 27.43 27.62 7.81
N ASP A 487 28.44 28.24 7.21
CA ASP A 487 28.93 27.87 5.88
C ASP A 487 29.52 26.44 5.87
N ALA A 488 30.30 26.08 6.90
CA ALA A 488 30.87 24.74 7.02
C ALA A 488 29.80 23.67 7.29
N LYS A 489 28.82 23.98 8.15
CA LYS A 489 27.67 23.12 8.42
C LYS A 489 26.81 22.92 7.17
N TRP A 490 26.61 23.98 6.38
CA TRP A 490 25.90 23.90 5.11
C TRP A 490 26.63 23.01 4.12
N ALA A 491 27.95 23.20 3.93
CA ALA A 491 28.76 22.39 3.02
C ALA A 491 28.72 20.88 3.36
N LYS A 492 28.68 20.53 4.66
CA LYS A 492 28.53 19.14 5.12
C LYS A 492 27.13 18.57 4.91
N SER A 493 26.12 19.39 4.65
CA SER A 493 24.75 18.92 4.50
C SER A 493 24.55 18.08 3.22
N ASN A 494 23.70 17.05 3.31
CA ASN A 494 23.32 16.24 2.15
C ASN A 494 22.75 17.08 1.00
N TYR A 495 22.08 18.19 1.33
CA TYR A 495 21.51 19.09 0.34
C TYR A 495 22.59 19.82 -0.47
N ALA A 496 23.60 20.38 0.21
CA ALA A 496 24.71 21.05 -0.46
C ALA A 496 25.53 20.08 -1.31
N GLN A 497 25.90 18.92 -0.75
CA GLN A 497 26.66 17.89 -1.48
C GLN A 497 25.92 17.37 -2.72
N LYS A 498 24.59 17.23 -2.64
CA LYS A 498 23.76 16.80 -3.79
C LYS A 498 23.71 17.87 -4.87
N THR A 499 23.61 19.14 -4.48
CA THR A 499 23.59 20.28 -5.39
C THR A 499 24.94 20.41 -6.09
N GLU A 500 26.03 20.42 -5.34
CA GLU A 500 27.40 20.46 -5.87
C GLU A 500 27.69 19.28 -6.81
N ARG A 501 27.26 18.06 -6.45
CA ARG A 501 27.40 16.89 -7.32
C ARG A 501 26.60 17.05 -8.62
N ALA A 502 25.42 17.66 -8.56
CA ALA A 502 24.62 17.93 -9.74
C ALA A 502 25.27 18.99 -10.64
N ASP A 503 25.82 20.05 -10.05
CA ASP A 503 26.51 21.12 -10.80
C ASP A 503 27.82 20.62 -11.40
N ARG A 504 28.61 19.84 -10.66
CA ARG A 504 29.79 19.15 -11.19
C ARG A 504 29.42 18.26 -12.37
N ARG A 505 28.31 17.51 -12.29
CA ARG A 505 27.82 16.65 -13.38
C ARG A 505 27.41 17.43 -14.62
N LYS A 506 26.78 18.60 -14.45
CA LYS A 506 26.42 19.49 -15.57
C LYS A 506 27.66 20.06 -16.26
N ASN A 507 28.69 20.36 -15.48
CA ASN A 507 29.92 20.97 -15.96
C ASN A 507 30.98 19.95 -16.44
N LEU A 508 30.66 18.64 -16.49
CA LEU A 508 31.61 17.63 -16.98
C LEU A 508 31.86 17.79 -18.48
N THR A 509 33.14 17.80 -18.82
CA THR A 509 33.60 17.68 -20.21
C THR A 509 33.33 16.29 -20.75
N ASP A 510 33.31 16.13 -22.07
CA ASP A 510 32.97 14.86 -22.71
C ASP A 510 33.95 13.73 -22.34
N PHE A 511 35.24 14.06 -22.26
CA PHE A 511 36.26 13.13 -21.80
C PHE A 511 36.06 12.69 -20.35
N GLU A 512 35.65 13.59 -19.45
CA GLU A 512 35.33 13.24 -18.06
C GLU A 512 34.07 12.38 -17.96
N ARG A 513 33.07 12.62 -18.81
CA ARG A 513 31.89 11.75 -18.90
C ARG A 513 32.28 10.33 -19.29
N PHE A 514 33.20 10.16 -20.23
CA PHE A 514 33.74 8.85 -20.59
C PHE A 514 34.50 8.18 -19.43
N LYS A 515 35.33 8.93 -18.69
CA LYS A 515 35.99 8.41 -17.47
C LYS A 515 34.97 7.92 -16.44
N VAL A 516 33.93 8.71 -16.16
CA VAL A 516 32.84 8.33 -15.24
C VAL A 516 32.12 7.07 -15.73
N LEU A 517 31.88 6.92 -17.03
CA LEU A 517 31.28 5.71 -17.61
C LEU A 517 32.14 4.47 -17.34
N ARG A 518 33.45 4.55 -17.59
CA ARG A 518 34.38 3.43 -17.35
C ARG A 518 34.43 3.04 -15.87
N LEU A 519 34.56 4.01 -14.97
CA LEU A 519 34.55 3.78 -13.51
C LEU A 519 33.23 3.18 -13.03
N ARG A 520 32.09 3.61 -13.57
CA ARG A 520 30.78 3.01 -13.26
C ARG A 520 30.69 1.55 -13.72
N LYS A 521 31.29 1.20 -14.86
CA LYS A 521 31.32 -0.19 -15.36
C LYS A 521 32.17 -1.08 -14.45
N GLN A 522 33.34 -0.60 -14.02
CA GLN A 522 34.20 -1.29 -13.06
C GLN A 522 33.51 -1.48 -11.71
N ALA A 523 32.93 -0.41 -11.14
CA ALA A 523 32.22 -0.49 -9.86
C ALA A 523 31.02 -1.46 -9.90
N ARG A 524 30.25 -1.46 -11.00
CA ARG A 524 29.14 -2.41 -11.18
C ARG A 524 29.62 -3.85 -11.22
N TYR A 525 30.73 -4.11 -11.91
CA TYR A 525 31.31 -5.43 -11.99
C TYR A 525 31.75 -5.95 -10.62
N GLU A 526 32.45 -5.13 -9.83
CA GLU A 526 32.86 -5.50 -8.47
C GLU A 526 31.67 -5.74 -7.53
N VAL A 527 30.61 -4.94 -7.64
CA VAL A 527 29.37 -5.15 -6.87
C VAL A 527 28.67 -6.45 -7.27
N GLN A 528 28.61 -6.78 -8.57
CA GLN A 528 28.03 -8.05 -9.01
C GLN A 528 28.86 -9.25 -8.55
N LYS A 529 30.19 -9.12 -8.58
CA LYS A 529 31.12 -10.14 -8.10
C LYS A 529 30.95 -10.38 -6.60
N SER A 530 30.87 -9.31 -5.79
CA SER A 530 30.66 -9.44 -4.35
C SER A 530 29.27 -9.99 -4.01
N LEU A 531 28.22 -9.58 -4.73
CA LEU A 531 26.87 -10.10 -4.57
C LEU A 531 26.77 -11.57 -4.96
N ALA A 532 27.40 -11.99 -6.06
CA ALA A 532 27.45 -13.39 -6.47
C ALA A 532 28.15 -14.24 -5.40
N LYS A 533 29.25 -13.75 -4.82
CA LYS A 533 29.95 -14.40 -3.69
C LYS A 533 29.05 -14.50 -2.45
N ALA A 534 28.36 -13.42 -2.09
CA ALA A 534 27.44 -13.42 -0.94
C ALA A 534 26.25 -14.35 -1.15
N LYS A 535 25.68 -14.39 -2.36
CA LYS A 535 24.57 -15.27 -2.74
C LYS A 535 24.99 -16.75 -2.75
N ALA A 536 26.22 -17.04 -3.17
CA ALA A 536 26.77 -18.40 -3.11
C ALA A 536 27.06 -18.86 -1.68
N ALA A 537 27.42 -17.94 -0.78
CA ALA A 537 27.68 -18.23 0.64
C ALA A 537 26.42 -18.30 1.50
N ALA A 538 25.28 -17.80 1.03
CA ALA A 538 24.02 -17.88 1.75
C ALA A 538 23.48 -19.32 1.73
N PRO A 539 23.04 -19.87 2.90
CA PRO A 539 22.43 -21.20 2.93
C PRO A 539 21.17 -21.21 2.05
N LYS A 540 21.05 -22.21 1.18
CA LYS A 540 19.81 -22.46 0.44
C LYS A 540 18.75 -22.90 1.47
N ALA A 541 17.76 -22.05 1.68
CA ALA A 541 16.60 -22.32 2.53
C ALA A 541 15.72 -23.42 1.91
#